data_AF-Q0WS62-F1
#
_entry.id   AF-Q0WS62-F1
#
_cell.length_a   1.000
_cell.length_b   1.000
_cell.length_c   1.000
_cell.angle_alpha   90.00
_cell.angle_beta   90.00
_cell.angle_gamma   90.00
#
_symmetry.space_group_name_H-M   'P 1'
#
loop_
_entity.id
_entity.type
_entity.pdbx_description
1 polymer ?
#
loop_
_entity_poly.entity_id
_entity_poly.type
_entity_poly.pdbx_seq_one_letter_code
_entity_poly.pdbx_strand_id
1 'polypeptide(L)'
;IYGELTPSSKADLQLSTVRELSIMTAKSHPAAMRFVPDQHPREGELDEDNLSSDLSEREPSRCLILRGNGELSLLDLVDGRERELTDSVELFWVTCGQSEEKTNLVEEVSWLDYGHRGMQVWYPSLGDDPFMQEDFLQLDPELEFDREVYPLGLLPNVGVVVGVSQRMSFSASAEFPCFEPTPQAQTILHCLLRHLLQRDKNEEALLLAQLSAEKPHFSHCLEWLLFTVFDAEISRPNPNRNQISGPGHLKKLSLLRKACDLIKNFPEYYDVVVNVARKTDARHWADLFSAAGISTTLFEDCFQRRWYRTAACYILVIAKLEGVAVNQYCALRLLQATLDESLYDLAGELVRFLLRSGRDIEQAPTESDSLSPKLLGFLIFGSSHKKSSLDKRWKLQL
;
A
#
# COMPACT_ATOMS: atom_id res chain seq x y z
N ILE A 1 -21.23 27.77 -14.31
CA ILE A 1 -20.63 28.42 -15.50
C ILE A 1 -21.38 27.88 -16.70
N TYR A 2 -21.94 28.74 -17.54
CA TYR A 2 -22.63 28.32 -18.76
C TYR A 2 -21.94 28.97 -19.97
N GLY A 3 -21.70 28.18 -21.02
CA GLY A 3 -20.98 28.60 -22.24
C GLY A 3 -19.83 27.66 -22.63
N GLU A 4 -19.40 27.71 -23.89
CA GLU A 4 -18.21 26.99 -24.35
C GLU A 4 -16.96 27.52 -23.62
N LEU A 5 -16.07 26.63 -23.19
CA LEU A 5 -14.77 27.01 -22.64
C LEU A 5 -13.75 27.03 -23.78
N THR A 6 -13.90 27.96 -24.73
CA THR A 6 -12.86 28.23 -25.74
C THR A 6 -12.19 29.58 -25.45
N PRO A 7 -10.89 29.75 -25.75
CA PRO A 7 -10.14 30.98 -25.45
C PRO A 7 -10.71 32.24 -26.15
N SER A 8 -11.62 32.06 -27.12
CA SER A 8 -12.27 33.12 -27.89
C SER A 8 -13.71 33.42 -27.47
N SER A 9 -14.29 32.64 -26.55
CA SER A 9 -15.68 32.78 -26.12
C SER A 9 -15.80 33.49 -24.76
N LYS A 10 -16.89 34.25 -24.56
CA LYS A 10 -17.21 34.85 -23.27
C LYS A 10 -18.00 33.82 -22.47
N ALA A 11 -17.40 33.30 -21.40
CA ALA A 11 -18.13 32.49 -20.42
C ALA A 11 -18.91 33.41 -19.48
N ASP A 12 -20.20 33.15 -19.31
CA ASP A 12 -21.03 33.87 -18.35
C ASP A 12 -20.95 33.16 -16.99
N LEU A 13 -20.39 33.87 -16.00
CA LEU A 13 -20.25 33.40 -14.62
C LEU A 13 -21.38 34.00 -13.78
N GLN A 14 -22.34 33.16 -13.39
CA GLN A 14 -23.33 33.52 -12.39
C GLN A 14 -22.76 33.18 -11.01
N LEU A 15 -22.56 34.21 -10.18
CA LEU A 15 -22.17 34.06 -8.78
C LEU A 15 -23.40 34.28 -7.90
N SER A 16 -23.65 33.34 -6.99
CA SER A 16 -24.61 33.51 -5.91
C SER A 16 -23.86 33.52 -4.59
N THR A 17 -24.20 34.47 -3.71
CA THR A 17 -23.73 34.43 -2.33
C THR A 17 -24.51 33.36 -1.60
N VAL A 18 -23.81 32.33 -1.13
CA VAL A 18 -24.42 31.25 -0.33
C VAL A 18 -24.47 31.64 1.14
N ARG A 19 -23.35 32.14 1.70
CA ARG A 19 -23.26 32.58 3.10
C ARG A 19 -22.18 33.63 3.28
N GLU A 20 -22.44 34.62 4.12
CA GLU A 20 -21.43 35.60 4.56
C GLU A 20 -20.93 35.20 5.96
N LEU A 21 -19.61 35.08 6.11
CA LEU A 21 -18.97 34.71 7.36
C LEU A 21 -17.96 35.77 7.77
N SER A 22 -18.12 36.30 8.97
CA SER A 22 -17.15 37.22 9.56
C SER A 22 -16.14 36.43 10.39
N ILE A 23 -15.01 36.09 9.78
CA ILE A 23 -13.89 35.44 10.46
C ILE A 23 -13.05 36.52 11.14
N MET A 24 -13.45 36.94 12.35
CA MET A 24 -12.68 37.88 13.18
C MET A 24 -11.55 37.16 13.92
N THR A 25 -10.60 36.57 13.18
CA THR A 25 -9.47 35.85 13.76
C THR A 25 -8.20 36.68 13.70
N ALA A 26 -7.46 36.80 14.81
CA ALA A 26 -6.10 37.35 14.85
C ALA A 26 -5.04 36.43 14.18
N LYS A 27 -5.49 35.40 13.46
CA LYS A 27 -4.65 34.41 12.79
C LYS A 27 -4.09 34.94 11.48
N SER A 28 -3.05 34.28 10.98
CA SER A 28 -2.44 34.63 9.69
C SER A 28 -3.44 34.49 8.53
N HIS A 29 -3.25 35.23 7.44
CA HIS A 29 -4.17 35.19 6.30
C HIS A 29 -4.34 33.78 5.70
N PRO A 30 -5.53 33.43 5.17
CA PRO A 30 -5.74 32.18 4.45
C PRO A 30 -4.89 32.13 3.16
N ALA A 31 -4.16 31.04 2.97
CA ALA A 31 -3.42 30.75 1.74
C ALA A 31 -4.22 29.88 0.76
N ALA A 32 -5.00 28.92 1.28
CA ALA A 32 -5.89 28.08 0.49
C ALA A 32 -7.12 27.65 1.29
N MET A 33 -8.24 27.41 0.61
CA MET A 33 -9.48 26.93 1.22
C MET A 33 -10.15 25.87 0.35
N ARG A 34 -10.78 24.86 0.97
CA ARG A 34 -11.60 23.86 0.28
C ARG A 34 -12.81 23.49 1.12
N PHE A 35 -13.98 23.43 0.49
CA PHE A 35 -15.18 22.90 1.14
C PHE A 35 -15.05 21.40 1.37
N VAL A 36 -15.52 20.98 2.54
CA VAL A 36 -15.66 19.56 2.89
C VAL A 36 -17.13 19.20 2.62
N PRO A 37 -17.40 18.23 1.75
CA PRO A 37 -18.77 17.81 1.45
C PRO A 37 -19.39 17.05 2.62
N ASP A 38 -20.70 17.23 2.78
CA ASP A 38 -21.47 16.61 3.85
C ASP A 38 -21.82 15.16 3.48
N GLN A 39 -21.42 14.21 4.33
CA GLN A 39 -21.60 12.77 4.08
C GLN A 39 -23.03 12.26 4.33
N HIS A 40 -23.91 13.04 4.98
CA HIS A 40 -25.27 12.58 5.33
C HIS A 40 -26.34 13.67 5.22
N PRO A 41 -27.58 13.35 4.79
CA PRO A 41 -28.74 14.21 5.01
C PRO A 41 -28.90 14.47 6.51
N ARG A 42 -29.16 15.72 6.90
CA ARG A 42 -29.46 16.03 8.30
C ARG A 42 -30.75 15.29 8.63
N GLU A 43 -30.78 14.54 9.73
CA GLU A 43 -32.04 13.98 10.24
C GLU A 43 -33.02 15.14 10.46
N GLY A 44 -34.01 15.26 9.57
CA GLY A 44 -34.90 16.41 9.47
C GLY A 44 -35.58 16.59 8.12
N GLU A 45 -35.04 16.03 7.03
CA GLU A 45 -35.62 16.10 5.68
C GLU A 45 -35.79 14.68 5.11
N LEU A 46 -36.82 13.96 5.56
CA LEU A 46 -37.27 12.71 4.95
C LEU A 46 -38.64 12.96 4.33
N ASP A 47 -38.66 13.54 3.13
CA ASP A 47 -39.73 13.32 2.17
C ASP A 47 -39.16 12.41 1.06
N GLU A 48 -39.65 11.18 0.99
CA GLU A 48 -39.06 10.05 0.24
C GLU A 48 -39.08 10.17 -1.31
N ASP A 49 -39.47 11.28 -1.92
CA ASP A 49 -39.76 11.32 -3.36
C ASP A 49 -38.71 12.00 -4.27
N ASN A 50 -37.61 12.59 -3.76
CA ASN A 50 -36.66 13.38 -4.58
C ASN A 50 -35.16 13.02 -4.42
N LEU A 51 -34.83 11.74 -4.23
CA LEU A 51 -33.46 11.30 -3.88
C LEU A 51 -32.39 11.42 -4.98
N SER A 52 -32.69 11.93 -6.18
CA SER A 52 -31.73 11.91 -7.31
C SER A 52 -31.31 13.28 -7.88
N SER A 53 -31.79 14.42 -7.36
CA SER A 53 -31.50 15.74 -7.97
C SER A 53 -30.74 16.75 -7.08
N ASP A 54 -30.68 16.58 -5.76
CA ASP A 54 -30.43 17.74 -4.87
C ASP A 54 -29.07 17.80 -4.15
N LEU A 55 -28.11 16.90 -4.44
CA LEU A 55 -26.78 17.00 -3.82
C LEU A 55 -25.99 18.25 -4.27
N SER A 56 -26.38 18.87 -5.39
CA SER A 56 -25.69 20.03 -5.93
C SER A 56 -26.19 21.39 -5.38
N GLU A 57 -27.28 21.41 -4.59
CA GLU A 57 -27.86 22.63 -4.02
C GLU A 57 -27.63 22.78 -2.50
N ARG A 58 -26.96 21.82 -1.87
CA ARG A 58 -26.77 21.84 -0.42
C ARG A 58 -25.67 22.82 -0.01
N GLU A 59 -25.99 23.76 0.87
CA GLU A 59 -25.03 24.74 1.36
C GLU A 59 -23.86 24.03 2.07
N PRO A 60 -22.59 24.40 1.76
CA PRO A 60 -21.45 23.80 2.41
C PRO A 60 -21.49 24.11 3.90
N SER A 61 -21.36 23.09 4.73
CA SER A 61 -21.33 23.24 6.19
C SER A 61 -19.93 23.40 6.76
N ARG A 62 -18.90 22.96 6.02
CA ARG A 62 -17.51 22.85 6.50
C ARG A 62 -16.50 23.31 5.45
N CYS A 63 -15.39 23.91 5.92
CA CYS A 63 -14.30 24.37 5.07
C CYS A 63 -12.95 24.08 5.73
N LEU A 64 -12.04 23.43 5.00
CA LEU A 64 -10.63 23.35 5.38
C LEU A 64 -9.92 24.62 4.95
N ILE A 65 -9.14 25.20 5.86
CA ILE A 65 -8.39 26.43 5.66
C ILE A 65 -6.91 26.13 5.94
N LEU A 66 -6.08 26.31 4.91
CA LEU A 66 -4.63 26.39 5.06
C LEU A 66 -4.24 27.85 5.17
N ARG A 67 -3.58 28.22 6.25
CA ARG A 67 -3.12 29.59 6.51
C ARG A 67 -1.66 29.77 6.11
N GLY A 68 -1.23 31.02 5.89
CA GLY A 68 0.12 31.34 5.39
C GLY A 68 1.27 30.99 6.33
N ASN A 69 0.99 30.69 7.60
CA ASN A 69 1.94 30.13 8.57
C ASN A 69 2.04 28.59 8.53
N GLY A 70 1.34 27.92 7.62
CA GLY A 70 1.29 26.46 7.51
C GLY A 70 0.31 25.79 8.47
N GLU A 71 -0.55 26.55 9.15
CA GLU A 71 -1.61 26.01 10.01
C GLU A 71 -2.77 25.52 9.14
N LEU A 72 -3.15 24.24 9.27
CA LEU A 72 -4.34 23.66 8.64
C LEU A 72 -5.45 23.55 9.69
N SER A 73 -6.60 24.15 9.41
CA SER A 73 -7.75 24.16 10.31
C SER A 73 -9.05 23.80 9.59
N LEU A 74 -10.01 23.26 10.36
CA LEU A 74 -11.38 23.01 9.92
C LEU A 74 -12.29 24.11 10.48
N LEU A 75 -12.93 24.87 9.60
CA LEU A 75 -13.94 25.86 9.91
C LEU A 75 -15.34 25.26 9.75
N ASP A 76 -16.11 25.28 10.83
CA ASP A 76 -17.55 25.09 10.79
C ASP A 76 -18.22 26.37 10.29
N LEU A 77 -18.89 26.29 9.13
CA LEU A 77 -19.54 27.42 8.48
C LEU A 77 -20.92 27.75 9.10
N VAL A 78 -21.46 26.90 9.98
CA VAL A 78 -22.70 27.11 10.73
C VAL A 78 -22.42 27.89 12.00
N ASP A 79 -21.46 27.43 12.80
CA ASP A 79 -21.16 28.02 14.11
C ASP A 79 -20.01 29.05 14.06
N GLY A 80 -19.29 29.14 12.94
CA GLY A 80 -18.12 30.00 12.78
C GLY A 80 -16.91 29.55 13.61
N ARG A 81 -16.95 28.33 14.18
CA ARG A 81 -15.88 27.78 15.01
C ARG A 81 -14.79 27.21 14.12
N GLU A 82 -13.58 27.71 14.30
CA GLU A 82 -12.39 27.17 13.65
C GLU A 82 -11.60 26.30 14.61
N ARG A 83 -11.22 25.11 14.13
CA ARG A 83 -10.38 24.17 14.87
C ARG A 83 -9.10 23.87 14.12
N GLU A 84 -7.98 24.02 14.81
CA GLU A 84 -6.67 23.61 14.29
C GLU A 84 -6.55 22.08 14.22
N LEU A 85 -6.09 21.57 13.08
CA LEU A 85 -5.86 20.14 12.84
C LEU A 85 -4.38 19.79 12.96
N THR A 86 -3.53 20.52 12.22
CA THR A 86 -2.08 20.29 12.18
C THR A 86 -1.35 21.56 11.74
N ASP A 87 -0.06 21.59 11.99
CA ASP A 87 0.85 22.69 11.66
C ASP A 87 1.86 22.29 10.57
N SER A 88 2.59 23.30 10.07
CA SER A 88 3.67 23.14 9.10
C SER A 88 3.26 22.37 7.83
N VAL A 89 2.03 22.61 7.36
CA VAL A 89 1.46 22.10 6.11
C VAL A 89 1.81 23.04 4.96
N GLU A 90 2.26 22.47 3.86
CA GLU A 90 2.55 23.18 2.61
C GLU A 90 1.40 23.04 1.61
N LEU A 91 0.84 21.82 1.49
CA LEU A 91 -0.18 21.48 0.52
C LEU A 91 -1.25 20.58 1.15
N PHE A 92 -2.49 20.68 0.68
CA PHE A 92 -3.55 19.74 1.07
C PHE A 92 -4.53 19.47 -0.08
N TRP A 93 -5.17 18.31 -0.05
CA TRP A 93 -6.15 17.84 -1.04
C TRP A 93 -7.35 17.20 -0.35
N VAL A 94 -8.54 17.32 -0.95
CA VAL A 94 -9.77 16.67 -0.48
C VAL A 94 -10.20 15.68 -1.55
N THR A 95 -10.42 14.39 -1.21
CA THR A 95 -10.70 13.33 -2.18
C THR A 95 -12.17 13.21 -2.60
N CYS A 96 -13.03 14.18 -2.28
CA CYS A 96 -14.45 14.01 -2.57
C CYS A 96 -14.77 14.03 -4.07
N GLY A 97 -15.53 13.02 -4.48
CA GLY A 97 -16.16 12.90 -5.79
C GLY A 97 -17.29 13.92 -5.94
N GLN A 98 -17.05 14.97 -6.72
CA GLN A 98 -18.12 15.71 -7.38
C GLN A 98 -18.54 15.08 -8.72
N SER A 99 -18.19 13.82 -8.96
CA SER A 99 -18.57 13.11 -10.19
C SER A 99 -19.78 12.22 -9.94
N GLU A 100 -20.83 12.41 -10.74
CA GLU A 100 -22.02 11.54 -10.84
C GLU A 100 -21.69 10.11 -11.31
N GLU A 101 -20.45 9.84 -11.71
CA GLU A 101 -20.01 8.51 -12.06
C GLU A 101 -19.86 7.64 -10.80
N LYS A 102 -20.61 6.53 -10.77
CA LYS A 102 -20.70 5.47 -9.73
C LYS A 102 -19.36 4.80 -9.34
N THR A 103 -18.22 5.41 -9.62
CA THR A 103 -16.87 4.86 -9.46
C THR A 103 -16.03 5.64 -8.45
N ASN A 104 -16.65 6.42 -7.55
CA ASN A 104 -15.91 7.06 -6.45
C ASN A 104 -15.48 5.96 -5.47
N LEU A 105 -14.18 5.73 -5.40
CA LEU A 105 -13.57 4.66 -4.60
C LEU A 105 -13.78 4.83 -3.09
N VAL A 106 -14.16 6.01 -2.62
CA VAL A 106 -14.24 6.32 -1.19
C VAL A 106 -15.49 7.16 -0.96
N GLU A 107 -16.51 6.57 -0.34
CA GLU A 107 -17.65 7.32 0.20
C GLU A 107 -17.24 8.13 1.44
N GLU A 108 -16.20 7.67 2.17
CA GLU A 108 -15.56 8.46 3.21
C GLU A 108 -14.71 9.59 2.61
N VAL A 109 -15.01 10.83 2.99
CA VAL A 109 -14.22 12.00 2.61
C VAL A 109 -12.86 11.92 3.30
N SER A 110 -11.84 11.44 2.61
CA SER A 110 -10.46 11.61 3.05
C SER A 110 -9.92 12.97 2.62
N TRP A 111 -9.02 13.53 3.42
CA TRP A 111 -8.14 14.58 2.92
C TRP A 111 -6.70 14.20 3.18
N LEU A 112 -5.83 14.75 2.37
CA LEU A 112 -4.40 14.55 2.45
C LEU A 112 -3.74 15.88 2.74
N ASP A 113 -2.73 15.87 3.59
CA ASP A 113 -1.83 17.00 3.75
C ASP A 113 -0.39 16.57 3.50
N TYR A 114 0.40 17.55 3.10
CA TYR A 114 1.83 17.40 2.92
C TYR A 114 2.54 18.56 3.60
N GLY A 115 3.55 18.22 4.40
CA GLY A 115 4.37 19.16 5.13
C GLY A 115 5.62 18.47 5.68
N HIS A 116 6.14 18.96 6.81
CA HIS A 116 7.39 18.46 7.41
C HIS A 116 7.36 16.95 7.78
N ARG A 117 6.18 16.37 8.00
CA ARG A 117 6.00 14.94 8.33
C ARG A 117 5.93 14.03 7.09
N GLY A 118 6.01 14.61 5.90
CA GLY A 118 5.66 13.95 4.64
C GLY A 118 4.15 13.90 4.43
N MET A 119 3.71 13.09 3.47
CA MET A 119 2.29 12.91 3.14
C MET A 119 1.54 12.23 4.30
N GLN A 120 0.40 12.80 4.72
CA GLN A 120 -0.53 12.19 5.66
C GLN A 120 -1.89 11.99 5.00
N VAL A 121 -2.61 10.97 5.45
CA VAL A 121 -4.01 10.73 5.09
C VAL A 121 -4.88 10.86 6.34
N TRP A 122 -5.91 11.68 6.24
CA TRP A 122 -6.88 11.92 7.31
C TRP A 122 -8.20 11.25 6.98
N TYR A 123 -8.82 10.69 8.00
CA TYR A 123 -10.12 10.04 7.93
C TYR A 123 -11.04 10.70 8.96
N PRO A 124 -12.20 11.22 8.55
CA PRO A 124 -13.23 11.60 9.51
C PRO A 124 -13.68 10.34 10.25
N SER A 125 -13.82 10.40 11.57
CA SER A 125 -14.59 9.37 12.29
C SER A 125 -16.08 9.72 12.27
N LEU A 126 -16.88 8.67 12.44
CA LEU A 126 -18.29 8.75 12.79
C LEU A 126 -18.40 8.70 14.33
N GLY A 127 -17.96 9.76 15.01
CA GLY A 127 -18.20 9.94 16.45
C GLY A 127 -19.55 10.61 16.72
N ASP A 128 -20.16 10.35 17.88
CA ASP A 128 -21.38 11.05 18.36
C ASP A 128 -21.19 12.57 18.48
N ASP A 129 -19.94 13.02 18.58
CA ASP A 129 -19.52 14.40 18.42
C ASP A 129 -18.35 14.39 17.41
N PRO A 130 -18.53 14.80 16.13
CA PRO A 130 -17.52 14.73 15.05
C PRO A 130 -16.37 15.73 15.22
N PHE A 131 -16.11 16.07 16.48
CA PHE A 131 -15.45 17.23 17.01
C PHE A 131 -14.50 16.83 18.14
N MET A 132 -13.85 15.67 18.12
CA MET A 132 -12.65 15.41 18.96
C MET A 132 -11.40 15.15 18.10
N GLN A 133 -10.22 15.60 18.55
CA GLN A 133 -8.95 15.29 17.86
C GLN A 133 -8.69 13.77 17.79
N GLU A 134 -9.30 13.01 18.70
CA GLU A 134 -9.29 11.55 18.77
C GLU A 134 -10.06 10.87 17.62
N ASP A 135 -10.85 11.63 16.85
CA ASP A 135 -11.61 11.16 15.68
C ASP A 135 -10.76 11.04 14.41
N PHE A 136 -9.63 11.75 14.38
CA PHE A 136 -8.73 11.75 13.25
C PHE A 136 -7.55 10.83 13.55
N LEU A 137 -7.58 9.64 12.97
CA LEU A 137 -6.47 8.71 13.08
C LEU A 137 -5.37 9.11 12.09
N GLN A 138 -4.34 9.77 12.59
CA GLN A 138 -3.08 9.93 11.88
C GLN A 138 -2.38 8.57 11.83
N LEU A 139 -2.22 8.05 10.62
CA LEU A 139 -1.43 6.84 10.41
C LEU A 139 0.07 7.18 10.48
N ASP A 140 0.91 6.21 10.85
CA ASP A 140 2.36 6.40 10.98
C ASP A 140 2.99 6.63 9.58
N PRO A 141 3.34 7.88 9.22
CA PRO A 141 3.64 8.25 7.85
C PRO A 141 5.01 7.76 7.36
N GLU A 142 5.84 7.22 8.25
CA GLU A 142 7.17 6.72 7.89
C GLU A 142 7.14 5.48 6.99
N LEU A 143 5.98 4.82 6.90
CA LEU A 143 5.83 3.54 6.21
C LEU A 143 4.90 3.59 4.99
N GLU A 144 4.27 4.73 4.68
CA GLU A 144 3.20 4.79 3.67
C GLU A 144 3.55 5.48 2.36
N PHE A 145 4.39 6.53 2.42
CA PHE A 145 4.74 7.33 1.27
C PHE A 145 6.25 7.56 1.21
N ASP A 146 6.79 7.56 0.00
CA ASP A 146 8.17 7.95 -0.27
C ASP A 146 8.34 9.45 0.00
N ARG A 147 9.14 9.77 1.02
CA ARG A 147 9.48 11.15 1.42
C ARG A 147 10.32 11.88 0.38
N GLU A 148 10.96 11.18 -0.56
CA GLU A 148 11.72 11.81 -1.64
C GLU A 148 10.82 12.35 -2.76
N VAL A 149 9.55 11.98 -2.75
CA VAL A 149 8.56 12.43 -3.75
C VAL A 149 7.86 13.68 -3.23
N TYR A 150 8.15 14.81 -3.88
CA TYR A 150 7.40 16.03 -3.67
C TYR A 150 6.06 15.96 -4.41
N PRO A 151 4.91 16.01 -3.73
CA PRO A 151 3.60 15.87 -4.36
C PRO A 151 3.25 17.12 -5.17
N LEU A 152 2.74 16.90 -6.38
CA LEU A 152 2.25 17.97 -7.28
C LEU A 152 0.73 17.98 -7.39
N GLY A 153 0.08 16.84 -7.22
CA GLY A 153 -1.38 16.73 -7.33
C GLY A 153 -1.92 15.36 -6.95
N LEU A 154 -3.24 15.29 -6.85
CA LEU A 154 -3.99 14.09 -6.52
C LEU A 154 -4.99 13.78 -7.64
N LEU A 155 -5.00 12.54 -8.10
CA LEU A 155 -6.01 11.99 -9.00
C LEU A 155 -7.02 11.20 -8.15
N PRO A 156 -8.16 11.80 -7.76
CA PRO A 156 -9.11 11.18 -6.84
C PRO A 156 -9.74 9.90 -7.44
N ASN A 157 -10.05 9.89 -8.73
CA ASN A 157 -10.71 8.74 -9.40
C ASN A 157 -9.85 7.46 -9.35
N VAL A 158 -8.53 7.58 -9.27
CA VAL A 158 -7.59 6.45 -9.24
C VAL A 158 -6.95 6.29 -7.86
N GLY A 159 -7.12 7.27 -6.96
CA GLY A 159 -6.46 7.29 -5.66
C GLY A 159 -4.93 7.35 -5.78
N VAL A 160 -4.43 8.24 -6.63
CA VAL A 160 -2.99 8.37 -6.92
C VAL A 160 -2.50 9.78 -6.67
N VAL A 161 -1.51 9.93 -5.80
CA VAL A 161 -0.71 11.14 -5.65
C VAL A 161 0.37 11.13 -6.73
N VAL A 162 0.39 12.16 -7.55
CA VAL A 162 1.44 12.38 -8.55
C VAL A 162 2.42 13.39 -8.00
N GLY A 163 3.70 13.06 -8.08
CA GLY A 163 4.78 13.91 -7.58
C GLY A 163 6.02 13.82 -8.44
N VAL A 164 7.08 14.48 -7.98
CA VAL A 164 8.39 14.46 -8.62
C VAL A 164 9.43 14.12 -7.56
N SER A 165 10.32 13.20 -7.88
CA SER A 165 11.54 12.96 -7.11
C SER A 165 12.77 13.33 -7.94
N GLN A 166 13.91 13.52 -7.28
CA GLN A 166 15.16 13.86 -7.94
C GLN A 166 16.03 12.62 -8.12
N ARG A 167 16.30 12.24 -9.36
CA ARG A 167 17.23 11.15 -9.67
C ARG A 167 18.60 11.70 -10.02
N MET A 168 19.65 11.06 -9.48
CA MET A 168 21.02 11.30 -9.91
C MET A 168 21.37 10.38 -11.08
N SER A 169 21.84 10.97 -12.16
CA SER A 169 22.26 10.30 -13.39
C SER A 169 23.76 10.54 -13.60
N PHE A 170 24.49 9.49 -13.97
CA PHE A 170 25.90 9.57 -14.34
C PHE A 170 26.02 9.24 -15.82
N SER A 171 26.45 10.22 -16.62
CA SER A 171 26.83 9.97 -18.00
C SER A 171 28.32 9.65 -18.08
N ALA A 172 28.70 8.66 -18.87
CA ALA A 172 30.12 8.35 -19.15
C ALA A 172 30.88 9.53 -19.79
N SER A 173 30.16 10.51 -20.33
CA SER A 173 30.71 11.72 -20.97
C SER A 173 30.64 12.98 -20.11
N ALA A 174 30.05 12.93 -18.91
CA ALA A 174 29.94 14.09 -18.01
C ALA A 174 30.86 13.91 -16.80
N GLU A 175 31.62 14.96 -16.46
CA GLU A 175 32.54 14.97 -15.32
C GLU A 175 31.82 15.04 -13.97
N PHE A 176 30.59 15.56 -13.95
CA PHE A 176 29.77 15.72 -12.75
C PHE A 176 28.41 15.02 -12.89
N PRO A 177 27.81 14.55 -11.78
CA PRO A 177 26.46 13.98 -11.80
C PRO A 177 25.43 15.02 -12.25
N CYS A 178 24.47 14.61 -13.07
CA CYS A 178 23.29 15.41 -13.37
C CYS A 178 22.13 15.01 -12.45
N PHE A 179 21.33 16.00 -12.09
CA PHE A 179 20.12 15.82 -11.30
C PHE A 179 18.92 16.04 -12.21
N GLU A 180 18.10 15.01 -12.35
CA GLU A 180 16.98 14.98 -13.27
C GLU A 180 15.68 14.80 -12.47
N PRO A 181 14.67 15.67 -12.67
CA PRO A 181 13.36 15.45 -12.08
C PRO A 181 12.72 14.22 -12.73
N THR A 182 12.29 13.26 -11.91
CA THR A 182 11.60 12.05 -12.36
C THR A 182 10.17 12.06 -11.83
N PRO A 183 9.15 11.92 -12.71
CA PRO A 183 7.77 11.82 -12.27
C PRO A 183 7.55 10.52 -11.49
N GLN A 184 6.81 10.61 -10.40
CA GLN A 184 6.48 9.51 -9.50
C GLN A 184 4.97 9.47 -9.25
N ALA A 185 4.45 8.27 -9.02
CA ALA A 185 3.06 8.04 -8.70
C ALA A 185 2.97 7.13 -7.47
N GLN A 186 2.25 7.59 -6.45
CA GLN A 186 2.04 6.88 -5.19
C GLN A 186 0.55 6.66 -4.99
N THR A 187 0.14 5.42 -4.81
CA THR A 187 -1.26 5.08 -4.55
C THR A 187 -1.61 5.40 -3.10
N ILE A 188 -2.85 5.80 -2.81
CA ILE A 188 -3.35 5.95 -1.43
C ILE A 188 -4.16 4.73 -0.98
N LEU A 189 -4.40 3.79 -1.91
CA LEU A 189 -5.29 2.64 -1.71
C LEU A 189 -4.91 1.79 -0.50
N HIS A 190 -3.61 1.50 -0.30
CA HIS A 190 -3.16 0.71 0.84
C HIS A 190 -3.49 1.39 2.18
N CYS A 191 -3.41 2.72 2.25
CA CYS A 191 -3.82 3.50 3.42
C CYS A 191 -5.31 3.31 3.71
N LEU A 192 -6.15 3.48 2.67
CA LEU A 192 -7.60 3.37 2.76
C LEU A 192 -8.03 1.96 3.17
N LEU A 193 -7.48 0.93 2.53
CA LEU A 193 -7.77 -0.47 2.86
C LEU A 193 -7.40 -0.77 4.31
N ARG A 194 -6.19 -0.35 4.75
CA ARG A 194 -5.77 -0.56 6.14
C ARG A 194 -6.69 0.13 7.13
N HIS A 195 -7.14 1.34 6.80
CA HIS A 195 -8.07 2.10 7.61
C HIS A 195 -9.42 1.36 7.79
N LEU A 196 -10.01 0.89 6.69
CA LEU A 196 -11.26 0.12 6.73
C LEU A 196 -11.10 -1.18 7.54
N LEU A 197 -9.98 -1.90 7.37
CA LEU A 197 -9.71 -3.13 8.13
C LEU A 197 -9.51 -2.88 9.63
N GLN A 198 -8.94 -1.72 10.01
CA GLN A 198 -8.79 -1.31 11.41
C GLN A 198 -10.15 -0.99 12.07
N ARG A 199 -11.13 -0.53 11.29
CA ARG A 199 -12.51 -0.23 11.73
C ARG A 199 -13.49 -1.41 11.58
N ASP A 200 -12.99 -2.62 11.31
CA ASP A 200 -13.81 -3.82 11.10
C ASP A 200 -14.75 -3.74 9.87
N LYS A 201 -14.52 -2.79 8.95
CA LYS A 201 -15.29 -2.60 7.71
C LYS A 201 -14.76 -3.47 6.57
N ASN A 202 -14.79 -4.79 6.76
CA ASN A 202 -14.16 -5.75 5.84
C ASN A 202 -14.84 -5.78 4.45
N GLU A 203 -16.18 -5.66 4.41
CA GLU A 203 -16.94 -5.67 3.15
C GLU A 203 -16.65 -4.42 2.30
N GLU A 204 -16.58 -3.23 2.94
CA GLU A 204 -16.19 -1.98 2.27
C GLU A 204 -14.75 -2.06 1.75
N ALA A 205 -13.83 -2.65 2.53
CA ALA A 205 -12.45 -2.86 2.10
C ALA A 205 -12.36 -3.80 0.88
N LEU A 206 -13.16 -4.87 0.87
CA LEU A 206 -13.23 -5.80 -0.25
C LEU A 206 -13.79 -5.13 -1.51
N LEU A 207 -14.88 -4.38 -1.38
CA LEU A 207 -15.47 -3.64 -2.49
C LEU A 207 -14.47 -2.62 -3.07
N LEU A 208 -13.80 -1.84 -2.22
CA LEU A 208 -12.79 -0.88 -2.63
C LEU A 208 -11.61 -1.55 -3.37
N ALA A 209 -11.15 -2.69 -2.85
CA ALA A 209 -10.09 -3.47 -3.51
C ALA A 209 -10.56 -4.02 -4.87
N GLN A 210 -11.79 -4.50 -4.99
CA GLN A 210 -12.37 -4.98 -6.25
C GLN A 210 -12.49 -3.86 -7.29
N LEU A 211 -12.98 -2.69 -6.89
CA LEU A 211 -13.05 -1.50 -7.76
C LEU A 211 -11.67 -1.00 -8.21
N SER A 212 -10.61 -1.40 -7.51
CA SER A 212 -9.24 -1.01 -7.79
C SER A 212 -8.40 -2.10 -8.45
N ALA A 213 -8.95 -3.30 -8.64
CA ALA A 213 -8.19 -4.47 -9.12
C ALA A 213 -7.62 -4.27 -10.54
N GLU A 214 -8.34 -3.54 -11.41
CA GLU A 214 -7.90 -3.25 -12.78
C GLU A 214 -6.93 -2.05 -12.87
N LYS A 215 -6.68 -1.36 -11.76
CA LYS A 215 -5.84 -0.15 -11.75
C LYS A 215 -4.36 -0.51 -11.79
N PRO A 216 -3.51 0.33 -12.41
CA PRO A 216 -2.07 0.11 -12.39
C PRO A 216 -1.57 0.09 -10.93
N HIS A 217 -0.57 -0.75 -10.68
CA HIS A 217 0.06 -0.89 -9.35
C HIS A 217 -0.84 -1.52 -8.26
N PHE A 218 -1.99 -2.12 -8.58
CA PHE A 218 -2.83 -2.79 -7.57
C PHE A 218 -2.07 -3.85 -6.75
N SER A 219 -1.33 -4.74 -7.41
CA SER A 219 -0.45 -5.72 -6.74
C SER A 219 0.53 -5.06 -5.77
N HIS A 220 1.12 -3.93 -6.15
CA HIS A 220 2.03 -3.18 -5.31
C HIS A 220 1.32 -2.55 -4.10
N CYS A 221 0.08 -2.10 -4.26
CA CYS A 221 -0.75 -1.61 -3.15
C CYS A 221 -0.99 -2.71 -2.12
N LEU A 222 -1.34 -3.93 -2.57
CA LEU A 222 -1.57 -5.08 -1.68
C LEU A 222 -0.28 -5.50 -0.97
N GLU A 223 0.85 -5.44 -1.67
CA GLU A 223 2.18 -5.67 -1.09
C GLU A 223 2.52 -4.65 0.00
N TRP A 224 2.30 -3.36 -0.25
CA TRP A 224 2.48 -2.31 0.76
C TRP A 224 1.51 -2.45 1.93
N LEU A 225 0.24 -2.77 1.67
CA LEU A 225 -0.74 -3.02 2.72
C LEU A 225 -0.24 -4.13 3.65
N LEU A 226 0.13 -5.28 3.10
CA LEU A 226 0.61 -6.41 3.89
C LEU A 226 1.94 -6.09 4.60
N PHE A 227 2.88 -5.47 3.89
CA PHE A 227 4.17 -5.07 4.45
C PHE A 227 4.01 -4.12 5.63
N THR A 228 3.24 -3.04 5.49
CA THR A 228 3.08 -2.04 6.56
C THR A 228 2.31 -2.58 7.76
N VAL A 229 1.29 -3.42 7.53
CA VAL A 229 0.57 -4.09 8.62
C VAL A 229 1.49 -5.05 9.37
N PHE A 230 2.30 -5.80 8.65
CA PHE A 230 3.24 -6.76 9.24
C PHE A 230 4.41 -6.07 9.96
N ASP A 231 4.99 -5.02 9.38
CA ASP A 231 6.06 -4.25 10.01
C ASP A 231 5.60 -3.58 11.31
N ALA A 232 4.40 -3.00 11.32
CA ALA A 232 3.79 -2.44 12.53
C ALA A 232 3.54 -3.48 13.64
N GLU A 233 3.38 -4.76 13.26
CA GLU A 233 3.27 -5.87 14.20
C GLU A 233 4.62 -6.25 14.81
N ILE A 234 5.70 -6.25 14.01
CA ILE A 234 7.07 -6.58 14.43
C ILE A 234 7.70 -5.45 15.26
N SER A 235 7.58 -4.20 14.78
CA SER A 235 8.28 -3.02 15.31
C SER A 235 7.83 -2.60 16.71
N ARG A 236 6.76 -3.19 17.26
CA ARG A 236 6.33 -2.98 18.65
C ARG A 236 6.62 -4.22 19.49
N PRO A 237 7.90 -4.47 19.88
CA PRO A 237 8.23 -5.58 20.74
C PRO A 237 7.58 -5.36 22.10
N ASN A 238 6.67 -6.26 22.48
CA ASN A 238 6.18 -6.32 23.85
C ASN A 238 7.32 -6.89 24.71
N PRO A 239 7.86 -6.17 25.71
CA PRO A 239 8.94 -6.68 26.55
C PRO A 239 8.53 -7.87 27.43
N ASN A 240 7.25 -8.27 27.42
CA ASN A 240 6.73 -9.38 28.21
C ASN A 240 6.05 -10.44 27.31
N ARG A 241 6.86 -11.28 26.65
CA ARG A 241 6.38 -12.53 26.00
C ARG A 241 5.72 -13.54 26.98
N ASN A 242 5.69 -13.24 28.29
CA ASN A 242 5.13 -14.11 29.33
C ASN A 242 3.79 -13.62 29.93
N GLN A 243 3.14 -12.61 29.37
CA GLN A 243 1.74 -12.31 29.70
C GLN A 243 0.83 -12.64 28.53
N ILE A 244 0.36 -13.89 28.57
CA ILE A 244 -0.78 -14.39 27.80
C ILE A 244 -1.97 -13.42 28.02
N SER A 245 -2.56 -12.97 26.92
CA SER A 245 -3.91 -12.35 26.86
C SER A 245 -4.07 -10.91 27.37
N GLY A 246 -3.53 -9.95 26.63
CA GLY A 246 -4.07 -8.58 26.61
C GLY A 246 -4.95 -8.35 25.36
N PRO A 247 -6.07 -7.61 25.45
CA PRO A 247 -7.00 -7.39 24.32
C PRO A 247 -6.37 -6.68 23.10
N GLY A 248 -5.24 -5.98 23.29
CA GLY A 248 -4.51 -5.33 22.20
C GLY A 248 -3.67 -6.28 21.32
N HIS A 249 -3.20 -7.42 21.83
CA HIS A 249 -2.40 -8.38 21.06
C HIS A 249 -3.27 -9.22 20.12
N LEU A 250 -4.45 -9.62 20.60
CA LEU A 250 -5.47 -10.29 19.79
C LEU A 250 -5.97 -9.39 18.66
N LYS A 251 -6.13 -8.07 18.90
CA LYS A 251 -6.49 -7.11 17.86
C LYS A 251 -5.40 -6.92 16.78
N LYS A 252 -4.11 -7.06 17.11
CA LYS A 252 -3.02 -6.91 16.10
C LYS A 252 -2.88 -8.11 15.18
N LEU A 253 -2.82 -9.32 15.74
CA LEU A 253 -2.89 -10.55 14.96
C LEU A 253 -4.19 -10.61 14.13
N SER A 254 -5.27 -9.97 14.62
CA SER A 254 -6.50 -9.83 13.82
C SER A 254 -6.31 -8.94 12.59
N LEU A 255 -5.48 -7.89 12.63
CA LEU A 255 -5.30 -6.99 11.49
C LEU A 255 -4.44 -7.63 10.39
N LEU A 256 -3.34 -8.30 10.74
CA LEU A 256 -2.55 -9.05 9.76
C LEU A 256 -3.39 -10.15 9.11
N ARG A 257 -4.18 -10.88 9.90
CA ARG A 257 -5.08 -11.90 9.38
C ARG A 257 -6.16 -11.33 8.47
N LYS A 258 -6.79 -10.21 8.85
CA LYS A 258 -7.74 -9.47 8.01
C LYS A 258 -7.11 -9.02 6.69
N ALA A 259 -5.87 -8.50 6.73
CA ALA A 259 -5.15 -8.11 5.52
C ALA A 259 -4.89 -9.31 4.60
N CYS A 260 -4.40 -10.43 5.15
CA CYS A 260 -4.25 -11.68 4.39
C CYS A 260 -5.59 -12.17 3.81
N ASP A 261 -6.65 -12.17 4.61
CA ASP A 261 -7.98 -12.64 4.18
C ASP A 261 -8.59 -11.74 3.10
N LEU A 262 -8.36 -10.42 3.15
CA LEU A 262 -8.70 -9.49 2.07
C LEU A 262 -7.93 -9.84 0.79
N ILE A 263 -6.60 -9.96 0.87
CA ILE A 263 -5.72 -10.17 -0.29
C ILE A 263 -5.98 -11.55 -0.94
N LYS A 264 -6.38 -12.57 -0.17
CA LYS A 264 -6.73 -13.92 -0.69
C LYS A 264 -7.84 -13.90 -1.73
N ASN A 265 -8.67 -12.86 -1.79
CA ASN A 265 -9.71 -12.72 -2.81
C ASN A 265 -9.15 -12.40 -4.20
N PHE A 266 -7.85 -12.13 -4.32
CA PHE A 266 -7.20 -11.69 -5.55
C PHE A 266 -6.11 -12.67 -6.01
N PRO A 267 -5.90 -12.88 -7.33
CA PRO A 267 -4.89 -13.80 -7.84
C PRO A 267 -3.46 -13.39 -7.46
N GLU A 268 -3.21 -12.09 -7.21
CA GLU A 268 -1.94 -11.53 -6.78
C GLU A 268 -1.48 -12.03 -5.40
N TYR A 269 -2.36 -12.66 -4.62
CA TYR A 269 -2.09 -13.11 -3.25
C TYR A 269 -0.76 -13.83 -3.10
N TYR A 270 -0.49 -14.80 -3.97
CA TYR A 270 0.69 -15.64 -3.88
C TYR A 270 1.98 -14.86 -4.12
N ASP A 271 1.98 -13.92 -5.06
CA ASP A 271 3.12 -13.05 -5.34
C ASP A 271 3.33 -12.04 -4.19
N VAL A 272 2.25 -11.45 -3.70
CA VAL A 272 2.27 -10.47 -2.60
C VAL A 272 2.89 -11.07 -1.35
N VAL A 273 2.42 -12.24 -0.88
CA VAL A 273 2.91 -12.87 0.34
C VAL A 273 4.40 -13.19 0.25
N VAL A 274 4.85 -13.77 -0.87
CA VAL A 274 6.27 -14.15 -1.01
C VAL A 274 7.17 -12.93 -1.19
N ASN A 275 6.71 -11.87 -1.86
CA ASN A 275 7.46 -10.62 -1.99
C ASN A 275 7.63 -9.93 -0.64
N VAL A 276 6.58 -9.86 0.18
CA VAL A 276 6.67 -9.33 1.55
C VAL A 276 7.63 -10.15 2.39
N ALA A 277 7.57 -11.48 2.33
CA ALA A 277 8.53 -12.35 3.01
C ALA A 277 9.97 -12.02 2.59
N ARG A 278 10.24 -11.88 1.29
CA ARG A 278 11.59 -11.59 0.78
C ARG A 278 12.10 -10.19 1.12
N LYS A 279 11.22 -9.24 1.46
CA LYS A 279 11.56 -7.87 1.87
C LYS A 279 11.67 -7.72 3.39
N THR A 280 11.38 -8.77 4.15
CA THR A 280 11.36 -8.75 5.62
C THR A 280 12.38 -9.72 6.21
N ASP A 281 12.78 -9.52 7.47
CA ASP A 281 13.73 -10.40 8.13
C ASP A 281 13.15 -11.81 8.31
N ALA A 282 13.92 -12.82 7.89
CA ALA A 282 13.59 -14.23 7.99
C ALA A 282 13.28 -14.74 9.40
N ARG A 283 13.66 -13.98 10.44
CA ARG A 283 13.27 -14.26 11.84
C ARG A 283 11.77 -14.17 12.07
N HIS A 284 11.07 -13.31 11.34
CA HIS A 284 9.65 -13.02 11.53
C HIS A 284 8.74 -13.78 10.55
N TRP A 285 9.30 -14.54 9.59
CA TRP A 285 8.50 -15.28 8.62
C TRP A 285 7.50 -16.24 9.26
N ALA A 286 7.81 -16.83 10.42
CA ALA A 286 6.85 -17.68 11.13
C ALA A 286 5.56 -16.91 11.51
N ASP A 287 5.68 -15.63 11.90
CA ASP A 287 4.55 -14.77 12.26
C ASP A 287 3.71 -14.44 11.00
N LEU A 288 4.36 -14.09 9.88
CA LEU A 288 3.68 -13.83 8.60
C LEU A 288 2.89 -15.05 8.11
N PHE A 289 3.53 -16.22 8.08
CA PHE A 289 2.94 -17.46 7.56
C PHE A 289 1.92 -18.08 8.54
N SER A 290 1.88 -17.63 9.80
CA SER A 290 0.79 -17.98 10.72
C SER A 290 -0.56 -17.38 10.27
N ALA A 291 -0.54 -16.22 9.61
CA ALA A 291 -1.73 -15.54 9.07
C ALA A 291 -1.97 -15.85 7.58
N ALA A 292 -0.90 -15.92 6.78
CA ALA A 292 -0.98 -16.18 5.35
C ALA A 292 -1.28 -17.66 5.01
N GLY A 293 -0.99 -18.58 5.92
CA GLY A 293 -1.12 -20.03 5.68
C GLY A 293 0.22 -20.68 5.41
N ILE A 294 0.21 -22.01 5.23
CA ILE A 294 1.43 -22.83 5.20
C ILE A 294 2.17 -22.62 3.88
N SER A 295 3.48 -22.36 3.93
CA SER A 295 4.30 -22.06 2.75
C SER A 295 4.31 -23.19 1.71
N THR A 296 4.28 -24.46 2.12
CA THR A 296 4.10 -25.59 1.18
C THR A 296 2.77 -25.59 0.47
N THR A 297 1.67 -25.25 1.15
CA THR A 297 0.35 -25.22 0.51
C THR A 297 0.29 -24.11 -0.55
N LEU A 298 0.85 -22.94 -0.24
CA LEU A 298 0.95 -21.84 -1.19
C LEU A 298 1.86 -22.18 -2.38
N PHE A 299 2.96 -22.91 -2.13
CA PHE A 299 3.80 -23.44 -3.18
C PHE A 299 3.05 -24.43 -4.09
N GLU A 300 2.31 -25.38 -3.50
CA GLU A 300 1.60 -26.40 -4.26
C GLU A 300 0.49 -25.79 -5.12
N ASP A 301 -0.24 -24.81 -4.59
CA ASP A 301 -1.21 -24.03 -5.37
C ASP A 301 -0.56 -23.32 -6.56
N CYS A 302 0.58 -22.66 -6.35
CA CYS A 302 1.34 -22.02 -7.43
C CYS A 302 1.81 -23.05 -8.46
N PHE A 303 2.29 -24.20 -7.99
CA PHE A 303 2.77 -25.29 -8.82
C PHE A 303 1.66 -25.84 -9.72
N GLN A 304 0.47 -26.11 -9.15
CA GLN A 304 -0.70 -26.60 -9.90
C GLN A 304 -1.19 -25.60 -10.95
N ARG A 305 -1.12 -24.30 -10.63
CA ARG A 305 -1.46 -23.20 -11.55
C ARG A 305 -0.38 -22.92 -12.60
N ARG A 306 0.75 -23.66 -12.58
CA ARG A 306 1.93 -23.46 -13.44
C ARG A 306 2.60 -22.09 -13.25
N TRP A 307 2.41 -21.44 -12.10
CA TRP A 307 3.08 -20.20 -11.73
C TRP A 307 4.47 -20.49 -11.17
N TYR A 308 5.32 -21.11 -12.01
CA TYR A 308 6.59 -21.67 -11.58
C TYR A 308 7.59 -20.64 -11.04
N ARG A 309 7.54 -19.40 -11.53
CA ARG A 309 8.39 -18.30 -11.02
C ARG A 309 8.04 -17.94 -9.58
N THR A 310 6.75 -17.80 -9.28
CA THR A 310 6.25 -17.55 -7.93
C THR A 310 6.53 -18.74 -7.02
N ALA A 311 6.28 -19.97 -7.50
CA ALA A 311 6.61 -21.19 -6.77
C ALA A 311 8.12 -21.27 -6.43
N ALA A 312 9.01 -20.86 -7.33
CA ALA A 312 10.45 -20.80 -7.07
C ALA A 312 10.79 -19.83 -5.94
N CYS A 313 10.09 -18.70 -5.83
CA CYS A 313 10.29 -17.77 -4.71
C CYS A 313 9.93 -18.40 -3.36
N TYR A 314 8.91 -19.27 -3.31
CA TYR A 314 8.51 -19.98 -2.09
C TYR A 314 9.52 -21.03 -1.63
N ILE A 315 10.40 -21.53 -2.52
CA ILE A 315 11.47 -22.46 -2.14
C ILE A 315 12.33 -21.87 -1.01
N LEU A 316 12.71 -20.58 -1.09
CA LEU A 316 13.50 -19.92 -0.05
C LEU A 316 12.78 -19.87 1.30
N VAL A 317 11.48 -19.62 1.28
CA VAL A 317 10.65 -19.60 2.48
C VAL A 317 10.56 -21.01 3.09
N ILE A 318 10.30 -22.03 2.27
CA ILE A 318 10.19 -23.43 2.70
C ILE A 318 11.51 -23.93 3.31
N ALA A 319 12.66 -23.57 2.71
CA ALA A 319 13.98 -23.90 3.27
C ALA A 319 14.13 -23.40 4.71
N LYS A 320 13.60 -22.21 5.00
CA LYS A 320 13.70 -21.59 6.31
C LYS A 320 12.68 -22.12 7.32
N LEU A 321 11.43 -22.32 6.91
CA LEU A 321 10.31 -22.62 7.81
C LEU A 321 10.08 -24.11 8.03
N GLU A 322 10.22 -24.93 6.99
CA GLU A 322 9.83 -26.35 7.03
C GLU A 322 11.02 -27.31 6.99
N GLY A 323 12.19 -26.79 6.59
CA GLY A 323 13.46 -27.50 6.63
C GLY A 323 13.91 -28.05 5.29
N VAL A 324 15.12 -28.60 5.31
CA VAL A 324 15.90 -28.91 4.11
C VAL A 324 15.30 -30.04 3.28
N ALA A 325 14.78 -31.10 3.92
CA ALA A 325 14.24 -32.25 3.21
C ALA A 325 13.00 -31.89 2.36
N VAL A 326 12.06 -31.13 2.93
CA VAL A 326 10.85 -30.69 2.22
C VAL A 326 11.22 -29.73 1.09
N ASN A 327 12.11 -28.78 1.37
CA ASN A 327 12.64 -27.84 0.39
C ASN A 327 13.24 -28.55 -0.84
N GLN A 328 14.12 -29.53 -0.62
CA GLN A 328 14.78 -30.27 -1.71
C GLN A 328 13.78 -31.03 -2.58
N TYR A 329 12.81 -31.68 -1.95
CA TYR A 329 11.74 -32.37 -2.66
C TYR A 329 10.94 -31.41 -3.55
N CYS A 330 10.50 -30.27 -3.01
CA CYS A 330 9.78 -29.24 -3.77
C CYS A 330 10.63 -28.66 -4.91
N ALA A 331 11.91 -28.37 -4.65
CA ALA A 331 12.82 -27.80 -5.64
C ALA A 331 13.11 -28.77 -6.80
N LEU A 332 13.28 -30.07 -6.53
CA LEU A 332 13.46 -31.08 -7.57
C LEU A 332 12.19 -31.28 -8.42
N ARG A 333 11.01 -31.32 -7.78
CA ARG A 333 9.72 -31.35 -8.49
C ARG A 333 9.54 -30.15 -9.40
N LEU A 334 9.87 -28.96 -8.90
CA LEU A 334 9.80 -27.72 -9.68
C LEU A 334 10.79 -27.74 -10.84
N LEU A 335 12.03 -28.19 -10.61
CA LEU A 335 13.03 -28.32 -11.66
C LEU A 335 12.53 -29.23 -12.79
N GLN A 336 11.99 -30.41 -12.46
CA GLN A 336 11.43 -31.32 -13.45
C GLN A 336 10.32 -30.65 -14.27
N ALA A 337 9.34 -30.03 -13.61
CA ALA A 337 8.24 -29.34 -14.30
C ALA A 337 8.73 -28.19 -15.20
N THR A 338 9.74 -27.44 -14.76
CA THR A 338 10.32 -26.34 -15.57
C THR A 338 11.08 -26.84 -16.79
N LEU A 339 11.72 -28.02 -16.71
CA LEU A 339 12.38 -28.65 -17.85
C LEU A 339 11.35 -29.18 -18.85
N ASP A 340 10.29 -29.81 -18.36
CA ASP A 340 9.19 -30.33 -19.19
C ASP A 340 8.49 -29.21 -19.98
N GLU A 341 8.34 -28.02 -19.36
CA GLU A 341 7.74 -26.83 -19.99
C GLU A 341 8.78 -25.93 -20.69
N SER A 342 10.02 -26.38 -20.85
CA SER A 342 11.12 -25.67 -21.55
C SER A 342 11.51 -24.30 -20.97
N LEU A 343 11.28 -24.07 -19.67
CA LEU A 343 11.65 -22.86 -18.94
C LEU A 343 13.11 -22.90 -18.47
N TYR A 344 14.05 -22.90 -19.41
CA TYR A 344 15.47 -23.15 -19.13
C TYR A 344 16.14 -22.10 -18.24
N ASP A 345 15.70 -20.84 -18.29
CA ASP A 345 16.23 -19.78 -17.41
C ASP A 345 15.98 -20.10 -15.94
N LEU A 346 14.72 -20.46 -15.63
CA LEU A 346 14.30 -20.83 -14.28
C LEU A 346 14.92 -22.16 -13.86
N ALA A 347 14.97 -23.15 -14.75
CA ALA A 347 15.64 -24.42 -14.48
C ALA A 347 17.13 -24.21 -14.12
N GLY A 348 17.82 -23.31 -14.83
CA GLY A 348 19.20 -22.96 -14.53
C GLY A 348 19.37 -22.29 -13.15
N GLU A 349 18.42 -21.46 -12.74
CA GLU A 349 18.39 -20.87 -11.40
C GLU A 349 18.18 -21.95 -10.31
N LEU A 350 17.24 -22.87 -10.52
CA LEU A 350 16.95 -23.96 -9.60
C LEU A 350 18.12 -24.94 -9.45
N VAL A 351 18.83 -25.26 -10.54
CA VAL A 351 20.05 -26.10 -10.47
C VAL A 351 21.12 -25.42 -9.63
N ARG A 352 21.35 -24.11 -9.80
CA ARG A 352 22.33 -23.37 -8.98
C ARG A 352 21.93 -23.37 -7.50
N PHE A 353 20.64 -23.19 -7.21
CA PHE A 353 20.11 -23.25 -5.86
C PHE A 353 20.36 -24.64 -5.24
N LEU A 354 19.94 -25.71 -5.91
CA LEU A 354 20.11 -27.10 -5.42
C LEU A 354 21.58 -27.49 -5.22
N LEU A 355 22.47 -27.10 -6.14
CA LEU A 355 23.91 -27.35 -6.01
C LEU A 355 24.52 -26.62 -4.81
N ARG A 356 24.03 -25.43 -4.48
CA ARG A 356 24.46 -24.69 -3.30
C ARG A 356 23.95 -25.36 -2.03
N SER A 357 22.66 -25.64 -1.96
CA SER A 357 22.03 -26.32 -0.82
C SER A 357 22.65 -27.70 -0.55
N GLY A 358 23.03 -28.44 -1.59
CA GLY A 358 23.70 -29.73 -1.45
C GLY A 358 25.08 -29.63 -0.78
N ARG A 359 25.86 -28.59 -1.07
CA ARG A 359 27.17 -28.36 -0.44
C ARG A 359 27.06 -27.95 1.01
N ASP A 360 26.03 -27.17 1.36
CA ASP A 360 25.79 -26.71 2.72
C ASP A 360 25.43 -27.89 3.65
N ILE A 361 24.79 -28.94 3.11
CA ILE A 361 24.46 -30.17 3.86
C ILE A 361 25.69 -31.04 4.10
N GLU A 362 26.61 -31.13 3.13
CA GLU A 362 27.86 -31.87 3.30
C GLU A 362 28.84 -31.21 4.30
N GLN A 363 28.66 -29.91 4.57
CA GLN A 363 29.48 -29.15 5.52
C GLN A 363 28.90 -29.09 6.94
N ALA A 364 27.63 -29.47 7.14
CA ALA A 364 27.08 -29.67 8.47
C ALA A 364 27.70 -30.96 9.07
N PRO A 365 28.29 -30.94 10.28
CA PRO A 365 28.90 -32.13 10.85
C PRO A 365 27.83 -33.18 11.10
N THR A 366 27.91 -34.28 10.36
CA THR A 366 27.14 -35.49 10.57
C THR A 366 27.50 -36.11 11.92
N GLU A 367 26.63 -35.96 12.91
CA GLU A 367 26.39 -37.04 13.86
C GLU A 367 25.21 -37.86 13.37
N SER A 368 25.42 -39.18 13.34
CA SER A 368 24.52 -40.28 12.98
C SER A 368 24.40 -40.66 11.49
N ASP A 369 25.10 -41.77 11.19
CA ASP A 369 24.89 -42.66 10.06
C ASP A 369 23.43 -43.12 9.93
N SER A 370 22.82 -42.93 8.76
CA SER A 370 22.04 -43.98 8.10
C SER A 370 21.71 -43.65 6.63
N LEU A 371 22.30 -44.49 5.76
CA LEU A 371 21.86 -44.93 4.44
C LEU A 371 20.74 -44.14 3.72
N SER A 372 21.12 -43.33 2.73
CA SER A 372 20.30 -43.04 1.54
C SER A 372 21.18 -42.82 0.29
N PRO A 373 20.72 -43.13 -0.93
CA PRO A 373 21.58 -43.33 -2.09
C PRO A 373 22.06 -42.00 -2.70
N LYS A 374 23.38 -41.87 -2.82
CA LYS A 374 24.07 -40.72 -3.43
C LYS A 374 23.84 -40.69 -4.94
N LEU A 375 22.88 -39.90 -5.41
CA LEU A 375 22.57 -39.70 -6.84
C LEU A 375 23.16 -38.42 -7.45
N LEU A 376 23.79 -37.54 -6.66
CA LEU A 376 24.26 -36.22 -7.12
C LEU A 376 25.77 -36.13 -7.46
N GLY A 377 26.42 -37.26 -7.72
CA GLY A 377 27.87 -37.30 -7.98
C GLY A 377 28.34 -36.91 -9.39
N PHE A 378 27.45 -36.56 -10.34
CA PHE A 378 27.82 -36.58 -11.77
C PHE A 378 27.81 -35.25 -12.54
N LEU A 379 27.59 -34.09 -11.90
CA LEU A 379 27.56 -32.81 -12.62
C LEU A 379 28.60 -31.81 -12.06
N ILE A 380 29.87 -32.07 -12.34
CA ILE A 380 30.94 -31.09 -12.21
C ILE A 380 31.41 -30.72 -13.62
N PHE A 381 30.87 -29.62 -14.18
CA PHE A 381 31.48 -28.95 -15.33
C PHE A 381 32.22 -27.70 -14.89
N GLY A 382 33.44 -27.57 -15.40
CA GLY A 382 34.45 -26.59 -14.99
C GLY A 382 34.03 -25.14 -15.25
N SER A 383 34.43 -24.30 -14.28
CA SER A 383 34.37 -22.84 -14.31
C SER A 383 35.13 -22.27 -15.53
N SER A 384 34.47 -21.38 -16.28
CA SER A 384 35.16 -20.37 -17.07
C SER A 384 34.43 -19.04 -16.95
N HIS A 385 35.03 -18.10 -16.24
CA HIS A 385 34.56 -16.73 -16.10
C HIS A 385 34.66 -15.96 -17.42
N LYS A 386 33.57 -15.32 -17.85
CA LYS A 386 33.61 -14.06 -18.59
C LYS A 386 32.38 -13.22 -18.21
N LYS A 387 32.64 -12.05 -17.61
CA LYS A 387 31.65 -10.99 -17.33
C LYS A 387 31.22 -10.33 -18.64
N SER A 388 29.92 -10.09 -18.81
CA SER A 388 29.41 -9.03 -19.69
C SER A 388 28.17 -8.38 -19.07
N SER A 389 28.07 -7.07 -19.29
CA SER A 389 27.18 -6.07 -18.70
C SER A 389 25.79 -5.98 -19.35
N LEU A 390 24.88 -5.25 -18.69
CA LEU A 390 23.46 -4.97 -19.01
C LEU A 390 22.51 -6.15 -18.69
N ASP A 391 21.36 -6.00 -18.05
CA ASP A 391 20.39 -4.89 -17.96
C ASP A 391 19.63 -4.99 -16.60
N LYS A 392 19.32 -3.88 -15.91
CA LYS A 392 18.69 -3.89 -14.57
C LYS A 392 17.16 -3.93 -14.67
N ARG A 393 16.62 -5.13 -14.89
CA ARG A 393 15.27 -5.52 -14.46
C ARG A 393 15.41 -6.78 -13.60
N TRP A 394 14.88 -6.69 -12.39
CA TRP A 394 14.76 -7.70 -11.34
C TRP A 394 15.04 -9.14 -11.81
N LYS A 395 16.31 -9.55 -11.73
CA LYS A 395 16.68 -10.96 -11.80
C LYS A 395 16.39 -11.59 -10.45
N LEU A 396 15.71 -12.73 -10.49
CA LEU A 396 15.56 -13.66 -9.38
C LEU A 396 16.95 -14.03 -8.87
N GLN A 397 17.43 -13.35 -7.83
CA GLN A 397 18.47 -13.92 -6.98
C GLN A 397 17.74 -14.82 -5.98
N LEU A 398 17.75 -16.13 -6.28
CA LEU A 398 17.58 -17.18 -5.31
C LEU A 398 18.75 -17.17 -4.31
#